data_AF-A0A256WFK3-F1
#
_entry.id   AF-A0A256WFK3-F1
#
_cell.length_a   1.000
_cell.length_b   1.000
_cell.length_c   1.000
_cell.angle_alpha   90.00
_cell.angle_beta   90.00
_cell.angle_gamma   90.00
#
_symmetry.space_group_name_H-M   'P 1'
#
loop_
_entity.id
_entity.type
_entity.pdbx_description
1 polymer ?
#
loop_
_entity_poly.entity_id
_entity_poly.type
_entity_poly.pdbx_seq_one_letter_code
_entity_poly.pdbx_strand_id
1 'polypeptide(L)'
;MNQKDFKILLIILAFSFSLFQVLHRMGEEQIKIWDESSAARNAVEMMHSEIYLYANIEGEPDYHDVKPPLQLWLKVLSFKLLGVNEFAVRFPTLISYFLLLLLMYFFAIKYFQSIKLGVLLVLFPAVSLGFVNYHMAWHGDTDILLTLSTTLYILIAFLFIQEFPQKKLKYAITLAILVFTSYFIKSIAGLAPAFGIVIYIIIKKSGLLYLII
;
A
#
# COMPACT_ATOMS: atom_id res chain seq x y z
N MET A 1 9.69 -30.61 -17.71
CA MET A 1 9.93 -29.64 -16.62
C MET A 1 9.54 -30.30 -15.30
N ASN A 2 10.38 -30.24 -14.26
CA ASN A 2 10.04 -30.88 -12.99
C ASN A 2 8.96 -30.06 -12.23
N GLN A 3 8.38 -30.64 -11.16
CA GLN A 3 7.30 -29.99 -10.41
C GLN A 3 7.72 -28.67 -9.73
N LYS A 4 9.00 -28.55 -9.34
CA LYS A 4 9.55 -27.36 -8.70
C LYS A 4 9.71 -26.23 -9.71
N ASP A 5 10.28 -26.53 -10.86
CA ASP A 5 10.48 -25.58 -11.96
C ASP A 5 9.13 -25.06 -12.48
N PHE A 6 8.11 -25.93 -12.58
CA PHE A 6 6.76 -25.51 -12.94
C PHE A 6 6.17 -24.50 -11.94
N LYS A 7 6.36 -24.72 -10.64
CA LYS A 7 5.89 -23.80 -9.59
C LYS A 7 6.62 -22.45 -9.67
N ILE A 8 7.93 -22.46 -9.87
CA ILE A 8 8.74 -21.23 -10.02
C ILE A 8 8.28 -20.46 -11.25
N LEU A 9 8.11 -21.14 -12.39
CA LEU A 9 7.61 -20.52 -13.60
C LEU A 9 6.23 -19.88 -13.38
N LEU A 10 5.33 -20.59 -12.71
CA LEU A 10 3.99 -20.06 -12.39
C LEU A 10 4.06 -18.79 -11.54
N ILE A 11 4.93 -18.76 -10.53
CA ILE A 11 5.14 -17.58 -9.68
C ILE A 11 5.67 -16.41 -10.52
N ILE A 12 6.70 -16.65 -11.34
CA ILE A 12 7.28 -15.60 -12.20
C ILE A 12 6.21 -15.06 -13.14
N LEU A 13 5.47 -15.93 -13.83
CA LEU A 13 4.41 -15.51 -14.74
C LEU A 13 3.33 -14.69 -14.04
N ALA A 14 2.94 -15.06 -12.82
CA ALA A 14 1.94 -14.33 -12.06
C ALA A 14 2.42 -12.91 -11.68
N PHE A 15 3.63 -12.79 -11.14
CA PHE A 15 4.21 -11.48 -10.82
C PHE A 15 4.43 -10.63 -12.07
N SER A 16 4.98 -11.22 -13.14
CA SER A 16 5.21 -10.54 -14.40
C SER A 16 3.91 -10.04 -15.02
N PHE A 17 2.84 -10.85 -15.01
CA PHE A 17 1.54 -10.43 -15.51
C PHE A 17 0.98 -9.27 -14.70
N SER A 18 0.97 -9.35 -13.37
CA SER A 18 0.46 -8.28 -12.51
C SER A 18 1.25 -6.97 -12.67
N LEU A 19 2.59 -7.04 -12.77
CA LEU A 19 3.42 -5.87 -12.98
C LEU A 19 3.29 -5.29 -14.39
N PHE A 20 3.18 -6.15 -15.41
CA PHE A 20 3.01 -5.72 -16.79
C PHE A 20 1.72 -4.90 -16.96
N GLN A 21 0.61 -5.32 -16.35
CA GLN A 21 -0.65 -4.56 -16.38
C GLN A 21 -0.47 -3.12 -15.87
N VAL A 22 0.23 -2.95 -14.75
CA VAL A 22 0.48 -1.62 -14.16
C VAL A 22 1.44 -0.81 -15.03
N LEU A 23 2.58 -1.39 -15.41
CA LEU A 23 3.61 -0.68 -16.18
C LEU A 23 3.13 -0.27 -17.57
N HIS A 24 2.34 -1.11 -18.23
CA HIS A 24 1.78 -0.82 -19.55
C HIS A 24 0.86 0.41 -19.48
N ARG A 25 -0.08 0.44 -18.52
CA ARG A 25 -0.98 1.59 -18.32
C ARG A 25 -0.25 2.86 -17.91
N MET A 26 0.77 2.74 -17.05
CA MET A 26 1.62 3.87 -16.64
C MET A 26 2.31 4.55 -17.81
N GLY A 27 2.60 3.84 -18.91
CA GLY A 27 3.23 4.41 -20.10
C GLY A 27 2.24 5.05 -21.09
N GLU A 28 0.95 4.69 -21.02
CA GLU A 28 -0.07 5.17 -21.95
C GLU A 28 -0.84 6.39 -21.43
N GLU A 29 -0.99 6.48 -20.10
CA GLU A 29 -1.82 7.51 -19.49
C GLU A 29 -1.05 8.79 -19.16
N GLN A 30 -1.57 9.94 -19.58
CA GLN A 30 -1.09 11.26 -19.12
C GLN A 30 -1.41 11.48 -17.64
N ILE A 31 -0.67 12.40 -17.01
CA ILE A 31 -0.94 12.83 -15.63
C ILE A 31 -2.37 13.36 -15.50
N LYS A 32 -3.11 12.88 -14.50
CA LYS A 32 -4.48 13.32 -14.22
C LYS A 32 -4.47 14.70 -13.52
N ILE A 33 -5.37 15.57 -13.96
CA ILE A 33 -5.49 17.00 -13.58
C ILE A 33 -5.86 17.23 -12.09
N TRP A 34 -6.26 16.18 -11.37
CA TRP A 34 -6.73 16.30 -9.99
C TRP A 34 -5.65 15.89 -8.98
N ASP A 35 -5.83 14.75 -8.30
CA ASP A 35 -4.96 14.30 -7.22
C ASP A 35 -3.52 14.09 -7.70
N GLU A 36 -3.33 13.49 -8.87
CA GLU A 36 -2.00 13.14 -9.39
C GLU A 36 -1.16 14.39 -9.72
N SER A 37 -1.70 15.34 -10.48
CA SER A 37 -1.00 16.59 -10.80
C SER A 37 -0.79 17.48 -9.59
N SER A 38 -1.77 17.55 -8.68
CA SER A 38 -1.65 18.37 -7.46
C SER A 38 -0.53 17.85 -6.57
N ALA A 39 -0.48 16.52 -6.35
CA ALA A 39 0.57 15.91 -5.57
C ALA A 39 1.95 15.98 -6.28
N ALA A 40 1.98 15.90 -7.61
CA ALA A 40 3.23 16.08 -8.37
C ALA A 40 3.76 17.52 -8.25
N ARG A 41 2.91 18.53 -8.45
CA ARG A 41 3.26 19.95 -8.29
C ARG A 41 3.75 20.21 -6.87
N ASN A 42 3.00 19.81 -5.85
CA ASN A 42 3.37 20.05 -4.46
C ASN A 42 4.71 19.38 -4.09
N ALA A 43 5.00 18.19 -4.62
CA ALA A 43 6.29 17.55 -4.43
C ALA A 43 7.45 18.29 -5.13
N VAL A 44 7.21 18.89 -6.29
CA VAL A 44 8.19 19.76 -6.97
C VAL A 44 8.42 21.04 -6.17
N GLU A 45 7.36 21.69 -5.70
CA GLU A 45 7.44 22.89 -4.85
C GLU A 45 8.22 22.61 -3.56
N MET A 46 7.93 21.51 -2.86
CA MET A 46 8.69 21.10 -1.66
C MET A 46 10.19 20.89 -1.93
N MET A 47 10.56 20.45 -3.14
CA MET A 47 11.97 20.34 -3.52
C MET A 47 12.63 21.69 -3.74
N HIS A 48 11.92 22.64 -4.33
CA HIS A 48 12.45 23.98 -4.64
C HIS A 48 12.48 24.89 -3.42
N SER A 49 11.43 24.89 -2.60
CA SER A 49 11.32 25.72 -1.39
C SER A 49 12.11 25.16 -0.20
N GLU A 50 12.49 23.88 -0.26
CA GLU A 50 13.05 23.09 0.85
C GLU A 50 12.15 23.02 2.09
N ILE A 51 10.87 23.39 1.95
CA ILE A 51 9.86 23.27 3.00
C ILE A 51 9.18 21.90 2.87
N TYR A 52 9.59 20.95 3.71
CA TYR A 52 9.07 19.58 3.68
C TYR A 52 7.96 19.30 4.70
N LEU A 53 7.61 20.25 5.56
CA LEU A 53 6.65 20.01 6.65
C LEU A 53 5.20 19.90 6.17
N TYR A 54 4.84 20.64 5.13
CA TYR A 54 3.48 20.71 4.58
C TYR A 54 3.53 20.91 3.07
N ALA A 55 2.44 20.55 2.38
CA ALA A 55 2.26 20.83 0.96
C ALA A 55 2.22 22.34 0.74
N ASN A 56 3.04 22.86 -0.16
CA ASN A 56 3.14 24.29 -0.42
C ASN A 56 3.09 24.60 -1.93
N ILE A 57 2.65 25.81 -2.23
CA ILE A 57 2.64 26.41 -3.57
C ILE A 57 3.24 27.80 -3.41
N GLU A 58 4.30 28.10 -4.17
CA GLU A 58 4.95 29.43 -4.12
C GLU A 58 5.43 29.81 -2.70
N GLY A 59 5.76 28.82 -1.87
CA GLY A 59 6.21 29.01 -0.49
C GLY A 59 5.09 29.17 0.55
N GLU A 60 3.82 29.22 0.12
CA GLU A 60 2.65 29.31 1.01
C GLU A 60 1.95 27.95 1.16
N PRO A 61 1.27 27.67 2.30
CA PRO A 61 0.55 26.41 2.49
C PRO A 61 -0.55 26.15 1.44
N ASP A 62 -0.57 24.95 0.85
CA ASP A 62 -1.64 24.50 -0.04
C ASP A 62 -2.84 24.01 0.78
N TYR A 63 -3.90 24.82 0.83
CA TYR A 63 -5.15 24.48 1.52
C TYR A 63 -6.08 23.56 0.72
N HIS A 64 -5.75 23.25 -0.53
CA HIS A 64 -6.55 22.36 -1.37
C HIS A 64 -6.14 20.90 -1.26
N ASP A 65 -4.87 20.61 -0.95
CA ASP A 65 -4.35 19.25 -0.75
C ASP A 65 -3.81 19.05 0.68
N VAL A 66 -4.73 19.14 1.66
CA VAL A 66 -4.42 18.99 3.09
C VAL A 66 -4.28 17.50 3.46
N LYS A 67 -3.25 16.87 2.92
CA LYS A 67 -2.86 15.49 3.25
C LYS A 67 -1.52 15.50 4.00
N PRO A 68 -1.31 14.57 4.94
CA PRO A 68 -0.01 14.41 5.59
C PRO A 68 1.12 14.18 4.57
N PRO A 69 2.34 14.66 4.85
CA PRO A 69 3.34 14.85 3.81
C PRO A 69 4.08 13.58 3.38
N LEU A 70 3.85 12.41 4.01
CA LEU A 70 4.60 11.18 3.72
C LEU A 70 4.54 10.79 2.25
N GLN A 71 3.35 10.92 1.64
CA GLN A 71 3.17 10.66 0.22
C GLN A 71 4.01 11.59 -0.66
N LEU A 72 4.12 12.87 -0.26
CA LEU A 72 4.88 13.87 -0.98
C LEU A 72 6.38 13.65 -0.78
N TRP A 73 6.82 13.24 0.41
CA TRP A 73 8.22 12.87 0.67
C TRP A 73 8.69 11.71 -0.22
N LEU A 74 7.84 10.70 -0.43
CA LEU A 74 8.17 9.61 -1.33
C LEU A 74 8.25 10.08 -2.79
N LYS A 75 7.39 11.01 -3.22
CA LYS A 75 7.47 11.63 -4.55
C LYS A 75 8.71 12.51 -4.71
N VAL A 76 9.02 13.34 -3.71
CA VAL A 76 10.26 14.14 -3.63
C VAL A 76 11.49 13.24 -3.79
N LEU A 77 11.55 12.14 -3.03
CA LEU A 77 12.65 11.18 -3.14
C LEU A 77 12.72 10.56 -4.54
N SER A 78 11.56 10.18 -5.10
CA SER A 78 11.48 9.65 -6.47
C SER A 78 12.02 10.64 -7.50
N PHE A 79 11.62 11.92 -7.43
CA PHE A 79 12.11 12.97 -8.30
C PHE A 79 13.62 13.22 -8.14
N LYS A 80 14.14 13.16 -6.91
CA LYS A 80 15.59 13.29 -6.67
C LYS A 80 16.39 12.13 -7.28
N LEU A 81 15.81 10.92 -7.36
CA LEU A 81 16.47 9.73 -7.89
C LEU A 81 16.31 9.57 -9.41
N LEU A 82 15.15 9.93 -9.96
CA LEU A 82 14.74 9.59 -11.33
C LEU A 82 14.54 10.82 -12.22
N GLY A 83 14.67 12.03 -11.66
CA GLY A 83 14.29 13.29 -12.31
C GLY A 83 12.78 13.54 -12.29
N VAL A 84 12.38 14.76 -12.64
CA VAL A 84 10.96 15.14 -12.72
C VAL A 84 10.40 14.66 -14.07
N ASN A 85 9.58 13.62 -14.02
CA ASN A 85 8.87 13.05 -15.17
C ASN A 85 7.66 12.23 -14.69
N GLU A 86 6.79 11.82 -15.62
CA GLU A 86 5.55 11.09 -15.28
C GLU A 86 5.81 9.74 -14.59
N PHE A 87 6.87 9.04 -14.99
CA PHE A 87 7.25 7.78 -14.36
C PHE A 87 7.64 8.00 -12.89
N ALA A 88 8.44 9.04 -12.60
CA ALA A 88 8.85 9.37 -11.24
C ALA A 88 7.69 9.78 -10.34
N VAL A 89 6.62 10.40 -10.86
CA VAL A 89 5.39 10.70 -10.10
C VAL A 89 4.76 9.40 -9.57
N ARG A 90 4.77 8.35 -10.39
CA ARG A 90 4.06 7.07 -10.17
C ARG A 90 4.93 5.99 -9.54
N PHE A 91 6.25 6.16 -9.55
CA PHE A 91 7.20 5.18 -9.04
C PHE A 91 6.96 4.78 -7.58
N PRO A 92 6.64 5.69 -6.63
CA PRO A 92 6.27 5.29 -5.27
C PRO A 92 5.05 4.36 -5.21
N THR A 93 4.04 4.60 -6.06
CA THR A 93 2.85 3.75 -6.17
C THR A 93 3.21 2.37 -6.71
N LEU A 94 4.04 2.31 -7.76
CA LEU A 94 4.52 1.05 -8.34
C LEU A 94 5.28 0.20 -7.32
N ILE A 95 6.18 0.81 -6.54
CA ILE A 95 6.91 0.10 -5.47
C ILE A 95 5.95 -0.39 -4.40
N SER A 96 4.98 0.45 -3.99
CA SER A 96 3.97 0.07 -3.00
C SER A 96 3.12 -1.11 -3.48
N TYR A 97 2.73 -1.11 -4.76
CA TYR A 97 2.00 -2.21 -5.39
C TYR A 97 2.81 -3.51 -5.36
N PHE A 98 4.07 -3.46 -5.79
CA PHE A 98 4.95 -4.64 -5.79
C PHE A 98 5.14 -5.21 -4.37
N LEU A 99 5.37 -4.34 -3.39
CA LEU A 99 5.48 -4.76 -1.98
C LEU A 99 4.18 -5.37 -1.45
N LEU A 100 3.02 -4.88 -1.88
CA LEU A 100 1.73 -5.47 -1.54
C LEU A 100 1.59 -6.89 -2.11
N LEU A 101 1.98 -7.11 -3.37
CA LEU A 101 1.99 -8.45 -3.98
C LEU A 101 2.90 -9.41 -3.22
N LEU A 102 4.12 -8.97 -2.86
CA LEU A 102 5.04 -9.77 -2.05
C LEU A 102 4.44 -10.09 -0.67
N LEU A 103 3.86 -9.10 0.00
CA LEU A 103 3.23 -9.27 1.31
C LEU A 103 2.14 -10.35 1.25
N MET A 104 1.24 -10.26 0.28
CA MET A 104 0.14 -11.20 0.11
C MET A 104 0.64 -12.61 -0.24
N TYR A 105 1.63 -12.71 -1.14
CA TYR A 105 2.25 -13.98 -1.51
C TYR A 105 2.91 -14.65 -0.29
N PHE A 106 3.79 -13.94 0.42
CA PHE A 106 4.50 -14.50 1.56
C PHE A 106 3.57 -14.81 2.74
N PHE A 107 2.52 -14.02 2.94
CA PHE A 107 1.48 -14.36 3.90
C PHE A 107 0.81 -15.70 3.56
N ALA A 108 0.48 -15.93 2.29
CA ALA A 108 -0.08 -17.20 1.83
C ALA A 108 0.86 -18.40 2.06
N ILE A 109 2.15 -18.24 1.76
CA ILE A 109 3.14 -19.31 1.97
C ILE A 109 3.33 -19.58 3.46
N LYS A 110 3.44 -18.52 4.28
CA LYS A 110 3.78 -18.67 5.70
C LYS A 110 2.59 -19.18 6.53
N TYR A 111 1.40 -18.65 6.28
CA TYR A 111 0.23 -18.94 7.11
C TYR A 111 -0.60 -20.10 6.56
N PHE A 112 -0.84 -20.14 5.25
CA PHE A 112 -1.65 -21.18 4.60
C PHE A 112 -0.82 -22.30 3.97
N GLN A 113 0.51 -22.20 3.94
CA GLN A 113 1.41 -23.20 3.36
C GLN A 113 1.07 -23.55 1.90
N SER A 114 0.50 -22.59 1.16
CA SER A 114 -0.08 -22.83 -0.16
C SER A 114 0.46 -21.87 -1.21
N ILE A 115 1.31 -22.40 -2.11
CA ILE A 115 1.80 -21.68 -3.30
C ILE A 115 0.63 -21.31 -4.22
N LYS A 116 -0.35 -22.20 -4.37
CA LYS A 116 -1.53 -21.94 -5.22
C LYS A 116 -2.28 -20.70 -4.73
N LEU A 117 -2.52 -20.61 -3.42
CA LEU A 117 -3.18 -19.44 -2.82
C LEU A 117 -2.32 -18.18 -2.98
N GLY A 118 -1.00 -18.29 -2.80
CA GLY A 118 -0.08 -17.18 -3.02
C GLY A 118 -0.15 -16.63 -4.44
N VAL A 119 -0.12 -17.50 -5.46
CA VAL A 119 -0.28 -17.11 -6.86
C VAL A 119 -1.63 -16.45 -7.12
N LEU A 120 -2.72 -17.00 -6.57
CA LEU A 120 -4.05 -16.40 -6.70
C LEU A 120 -4.10 -14.99 -6.08
N LEU A 121 -3.50 -14.79 -4.91
CA LEU A 121 -3.46 -13.49 -4.25
C LEU A 121 -2.59 -12.46 -4.98
N VAL A 122 -1.58 -12.89 -5.73
CA VAL A 122 -0.78 -12.00 -6.61
C VAL A 122 -1.56 -11.60 -7.86
N LEU A 123 -2.35 -12.51 -8.42
CA LEU A 123 -3.18 -12.24 -9.60
C LEU A 123 -4.42 -11.42 -9.26
N PHE A 124 -4.95 -11.54 -8.04
CA PHE A 124 -6.20 -10.89 -7.65
C PHE A 124 -6.23 -9.37 -7.88
N PRO A 125 -5.22 -8.58 -7.45
CA PRO A 125 -5.17 -7.15 -7.76
C PRO A 125 -5.06 -6.85 -9.25
N ALA A 126 -4.52 -7.74 -10.08
CA ALA A 126 -4.41 -7.52 -11.52
C ALA A 126 -5.73 -7.72 -12.28
N VAL A 127 -6.74 -8.35 -11.65
CA VAL A 127 -8.05 -8.63 -12.28
C VAL A 127 -9.21 -7.98 -11.54
N SER A 128 -8.99 -7.50 -10.33
CA SER A 128 -10.03 -6.85 -9.53
C SER A 128 -10.35 -5.47 -10.09
N LEU A 129 -11.63 -5.19 -10.36
CA LEU A 129 -12.09 -3.85 -10.73
C LEU A 129 -11.73 -2.81 -9.65
N GLY A 130 -11.64 -3.24 -8.40
CA GLY A 130 -11.18 -2.47 -7.26
C GLY A 130 -9.66 -2.36 -7.14
N PHE A 131 -8.88 -2.71 -8.18
CA PHE A 131 -7.46 -2.39 -8.39
C PHE A 131 -7.13 -1.97 -9.85
N VAL A 132 -8.11 -2.08 -10.77
CA VAL A 132 -7.91 -1.94 -12.23
C VAL A 132 -8.74 -0.77 -12.84
N ASN A 133 -9.38 0.08 -12.03
CA ASN A 133 -10.15 1.25 -12.52
C ASN A 133 -9.46 2.60 -12.22
N TYR A 134 -10.24 3.68 -12.06
CA TYR A 134 -9.76 5.02 -11.71
C TYR A 134 -9.17 5.05 -10.29
N HIS A 135 -8.13 5.87 -10.04
CA HIS A 135 -7.35 5.97 -8.78
C HIS A 135 -6.46 4.78 -8.37
N MET A 136 -5.92 4.03 -9.34
CA MET A 136 -5.28 2.75 -9.06
C MET A 136 -3.76 2.72 -9.24
N ALA A 137 -3.17 1.53 -9.21
CA ALA A 137 -1.73 1.30 -9.09
C ALA A 137 -0.85 1.94 -10.17
N TRP A 138 -1.43 2.37 -11.29
CA TRP A 138 -0.73 3.09 -12.35
C TRP A 138 -0.89 4.61 -12.29
N HIS A 139 -1.70 5.16 -11.39
CA HIS A 139 -1.71 6.59 -11.09
C HIS A 139 -0.78 6.90 -9.90
N GLY A 140 -0.25 8.12 -9.85
CA GLY A 140 0.55 8.63 -8.73
C GLY A 140 -0.26 8.88 -7.45
N ASP A 141 -1.41 8.22 -7.29
CA ASP A 141 -2.32 8.36 -6.16
C ASP A 141 -1.84 7.56 -4.94
N THR A 142 -2.42 7.88 -3.79
CA THR A 142 -1.90 7.42 -2.50
C THR A 142 -2.59 6.19 -1.97
N ASP A 143 -3.60 5.72 -2.70
CA ASP A 143 -4.46 4.61 -2.29
C ASP A 143 -3.71 3.29 -2.23
N ILE A 144 -2.77 3.02 -3.14
CA ILE A 144 -1.98 1.77 -3.06
C ILE A 144 -0.99 1.79 -1.90
N LEU A 145 -0.34 2.92 -1.64
CA LEU A 145 0.54 3.07 -0.48
C LEU A 145 -0.26 2.89 0.83
N LEU A 146 -1.45 3.49 0.90
CA LEU A 146 -2.37 3.31 2.01
C LEU A 146 -2.81 1.84 2.13
N THR A 147 -3.14 1.19 1.01
CA THR A 147 -3.56 -0.21 0.98
C THR A 147 -2.47 -1.14 1.47
N LEU A 148 -1.22 -0.92 1.05
CA LEU A 148 -0.06 -1.65 1.58
C LEU A 148 0.06 -1.48 3.09
N SER A 149 0.06 -0.23 3.57
CA SER A 149 0.24 0.09 4.98
C SER A 149 -0.89 -0.48 5.85
N THR A 150 -2.14 -0.32 5.41
CA THR A 150 -3.32 -0.84 6.12
C THR A 150 -3.42 -2.36 6.07
N THR A 151 -3.03 -3.01 4.96
CA THR A 151 -2.94 -4.47 4.88
C THR A 151 -1.90 -5.01 5.85
N LEU A 152 -0.70 -4.41 5.88
CA LEU A 152 0.36 -4.80 6.80
C LEU A 152 -0.07 -4.59 8.25
N TYR A 153 -0.73 -3.47 8.54
CA TYR A 153 -1.33 -3.17 9.84
C TYR A 153 -2.33 -4.25 10.28
N ILE A 154 -3.27 -4.64 9.43
CA ILE A 154 -4.27 -5.69 9.73
C ILE A 154 -3.59 -7.04 9.97
N LEU A 155 -2.61 -7.42 9.15
CA LEU A 155 -1.91 -8.68 9.30
C LEU A 155 -1.10 -8.75 10.60
N ILE A 156 -0.45 -7.65 11.01
CA ILE A 156 0.24 -7.59 12.29
C ILE A 156 -0.75 -7.63 13.46
N ALA A 157 -1.91 -6.98 13.35
CA ALA A 157 -2.97 -7.08 14.36
C ALA A 157 -3.47 -8.53 14.51
N PHE A 158 -3.68 -9.21 13.39
CA PHE A 158 -4.07 -10.62 13.38
C PHE A 158 -3.03 -11.52 14.06
N LEU A 159 -1.75 -11.38 13.70
CA LEU A 159 -0.66 -12.14 14.32
C LEU A 159 -0.50 -11.82 15.81
N PHE A 160 -0.67 -10.56 16.21
CA PHE A 160 -0.67 -10.14 17.61
C PHE A 160 -1.72 -10.88 18.44
N ILE A 161 -2.95 -10.98 17.91
CA ILE A 161 -4.06 -11.65 18.57
C ILE A 161 -3.85 -13.17 18.61
N GLN A 162 -3.22 -13.76 17.60
CA GLN A 162 -3.01 -15.20 17.50
C GLN A 162 -1.84 -15.72 18.34
N GLU A 163 -0.73 -14.99 18.39
CA GLU A 163 0.48 -15.39 19.13
C GLU A 163 0.49 -14.89 20.58
N PHE A 164 -0.57 -14.22 21.04
CA PHE A 164 -0.68 -13.72 22.41
C PHE A 164 -0.57 -14.86 23.45
N PRO A 165 0.22 -14.72 24.53
CA PRO A 165 0.97 -13.53 24.97
C PRO A 165 2.42 -13.45 24.47
N GLN A 166 2.87 -14.39 23.64
CA GLN A 166 4.25 -14.43 23.15
C GLN A 166 4.54 -13.23 22.22
N LYS A 167 5.75 -12.66 22.32
CA LYS A 167 6.22 -11.53 21.48
C LYS A 167 5.30 -10.29 21.49
N LYS A 168 4.47 -10.13 22.54
CA LYS A 168 3.49 -9.03 22.69
C LYS A 168 4.08 -7.65 22.39
N LEU A 169 5.23 -7.32 22.98
CA LEU A 169 5.83 -5.99 22.84
C LEU A 169 6.27 -5.72 21.40
N LYS A 170 6.89 -6.69 20.73
CA LYS A 170 7.33 -6.56 19.34
C LYS A 170 6.15 -6.23 18.43
N TYR A 171 5.09 -7.03 18.49
CA TYR A 171 3.91 -6.83 17.66
C TYR A 171 3.18 -5.53 18.02
N ALA A 172 3.08 -5.16 19.29
CA ALA A 172 2.46 -3.90 19.71
C ALA A 172 3.21 -2.66 19.17
N ILE A 173 4.55 -2.66 19.25
CA ILE A 173 5.39 -1.59 18.70
C ILE A 173 5.24 -1.53 17.17
N THR A 174 5.36 -2.67 16.48
CA THR A 174 5.17 -2.72 15.02
C THR A 174 3.78 -2.21 14.62
N LEU A 175 2.74 -2.60 15.36
CA LEU A 175 1.38 -2.16 15.11
C LEU A 175 1.24 -0.65 15.28
N ALA A 176 1.76 -0.08 16.38
CA ALA A 176 1.71 1.35 16.63
C ALA A 176 2.41 2.16 15.52
N ILE A 177 3.58 1.70 15.07
CA ILE A 177 4.30 2.31 13.95
C ILE A 177 3.46 2.27 12.68
N LEU A 178 2.88 1.12 12.32
CA LEU A 178 2.08 0.98 11.10
C LEU A 178 0.78 1.78 11.13
N VAL A 179 0.13 1.89 12.28
CA VAL A 179 -1.05 2.76 12.46
C VAL A 179 -0.65 4.22 12.26
N PHE A 180 0.45 4.65 12.88
CA PHE A 180 0.97 6.00 12.72
C PHE A 180 1.37 6.28 11.27
N THR A 181 2.07 5.36 10.60
CA THR A 181 2.41 5.47 9.19
C THR A 181 1.16 5.56 8.32
N SER A 182 0.14 4.74 8.55
CA SER A 182 -1.12 4.78 7.79
C SER A 182 -1.86 6.11 7.98
N TYR A 183 -1.92 6.61 9.21
CA TYR A 183 -2.45 7.93 9.50
C TYR A 183 -1.65 9.03 8.79
N PHE A 184 -0.32 8.91 8.78
CA PHE A 184 0.56 9.86 8.12
C PHE A 184 0.61 9.71 6.58
N ILE A 185 -0.14 8.77 5.99
CA ILE A 185 -0.37 8.70 4.54
C ILE A 185 -1.66 9.43 4.15
N LYS A 186 -2.78 9.17 4.84
CA LYS A 186 -4.11 9.70 4.44
C LYS A 186 -5.04 10.01 5.61
N SER A 187 -4.48 10.50 6.72
CA SER A 187 -5.19 10.93 7.92
C SER A 187 -6.14 9.85 8.45
N ILE A 188 -7.42 10.20 8.71
CA ILE A 188 -8.41 9.32 9.30
C ILE A 188 -8.71 8.08 8.46
N ALA A 189 -8.52 8.14 7.14
CA ALA A 189 -8.70 6.99 6.25
C ALA A 189 -7.72 5.85 6.60
N GLY A 190 -6.50 6.19 7.05
CA GLY A 190 -5.52 5.21 7.52
C GLY A 190 -5.88 4.53 8.83
N LEU A 191 -6.80 5.10 9.60
CA LEU A 191 -7.30 4.51 10.85
C LEU A 191 -8.52 3.62 10.64
N ALA A 192 -9.13 3.61 9.44
CA ALA A 192 -10.36 2.87 9.18
C ALA A 192 -10.32 1.38 9.60
N PRO A 193 -9.23 0.62 9.33
CA PRO A 193 -9.19 -0.78 9.76
C PRO A 193 -9.10 -0.98 11.28
N ALA A 194 -8.69 0.05 12.04
CA ALA A 194 -8.56 -0.04 13.48
C ALA A 194 -9.90 -0.28 14.16
N PHE A 195 -10.96 0.34 13.61
CA PHE A 195 -12.31 0.12 14.08
C PHE A 195 -12.74 -1.35 13.94
N GLY A 196 -12.47 -1.96 12.78
CA GLY A 196 -12.75 -3.37 12.53
C GLY A 196 -11.96 -4.31 13.46
N ILE A 197 -10.69 -3.99 13.74
CA ILE A 197 -9.86 -4.75 14.68
C ILE A 197 -10.42 -4.67 16.10
N VAL A 198 -10.84 -3.49 16.56
CA VAL A 198 -11.46 -3.31 17.88
C VAL A 198 -12.74 -4.14 17.99
N ILE A 199 -13.62 -4.07 16.99
CA ILE A 199 -14.84 -4.89 16.95
C ILE A 199 -14.50 -6.38 17.01
N TYR A 200 -13.54 -6.84 16.20
CA TYR A 200 -13.12 -8.24 16.18
C TYR A 200 -12.62 -8.71 17.55
N ILE A 201 -11.83 -7.90 18.26
CA ILE A 201 -11.34 -8.21 19.60
C ILE A 201 -12.51 -8.30 20.60
N ILE A 202 -13.47 -7.38 20.54
CA ILE A 202 -14.65 -7.38 21.42
C ILE A 202 -15.47 -8.66 21.21
N ILE A 203 -15.75 -9.03 19.96
CA ILE A 203 -16.52 -10.24 19.63
C ILE A 203 -15.77 -11.51 20.06
N LYS A 204 -14.45 -11.56 19.87
CA LYS A 204 -13.63 -12.70 20.30
C LYS A 204 -13.63 -12.85 21.82
N LYS A 205 -13.56 -11.73 22.56
CA LYS A 205 -13.58 -11.74 24.03
C LYS A 205 -14.94 -12.16 24.59
N SER A 206 -16.05 -11.76 23.96
CA SER A 206 -17.40 -12.08 24.43
C SER A 206 -17.86 -13.50 24.11
N GLY A 207 -17.07 -14.28 23.36
CA GLY A 207 -17.43 -15.64 22.93
C GLY A 207 -18.52 -15.68 21.85
N LEU A 208 -19.02 -14.53 21.39
CA LEU A 208 -20.02 -14.42 20.31
C LEU A 208 -19.56 -15.09 19.01
N LEU A 209 -18.26 -15.17 18.78
CA LEU A 209 -17.67 -15.84 17.62
C LEU A 209 -18.04 -17.34 17.54
N TYR A 210 -18.34 -17.99 18.67
CA TYR A 210 -18.78 -19.39 18.73
C TYR A 210 -20.28 -19.59 18.47
N LEU A 211 -21.06 -18.52 18.39
CA LEU A 211 -22.50 -18.58 18.10
C LEU A 211 -22.81 -18.41 16.60
N ILE A 212 -21.82 -18.00 15.80
CA ILE A 212 -21.97 -17.65 14.38
C ILE A 212 -21.31 -18.72 13.47
N ILE A 213 -20.53 -19.64 14.04
CA ILE A 213 -19.87 -20.76 13.36
C ILE A 213 -20.55 -22.05 13.80
#